data_AF-A0A0Q9EP92-F1
#
_entry.id   AF-A0A0Q9EP92-F1
#
_cell.length_a   1.000
_cell.length_b   1.000
_cell.length_c   1.000
_cell.angle_alpha   90.00
_cell.angle_beta   90.00
_cell.angle_gamma   90.00
#
_symmetry.space_group_name_H-M   'P 1'
#
loop_
_entity.id
_entity.type
_entity.pdbx_description
1 polymer ?
#
loop_
_entity_poly.entity_id
_entity_poly.type
_entity_poly.pdbx_seq_one_letter_code
_entity_poly.pdbx_strand_id
1 'polypeptide(L)'
;MSAAAPCRCGCARADGAAAHAIVAALAADDLDRALALGLLDAAACSACTPDCTAMLIDARVARSKALAARARYRARNARLAQRAQERAAQRAGARAPEAATRDGAMTPAAEPSRPTLPSAAAAALARAKAKAAERNKS
;
A
#
# COMPACT_ATOMS: atom_id res chain seq x y z
N MET A 1 19.58 0.11 -41.39
CA MET A 1 19.56 -1.20 -40.70
C MET A 1 20.71 -1.20 -39.71
N SER A 2 20.46 -0.86 -38.44
CA SER A 2 21.52 -0.84 -37.43
C SER A 2 21.96 -2.26 -37.13
N ALA A 3 23.27 -2.52 -37.26
CA ALA A 3 23.88 -3.76 -36.81
C ALA A 3 23.56 -3.95 -35.32
N ALA A 4 23.05 -5.13 -34.96
CA ALA A 4 22.82 -5.49 -33.57
C ALA A 4 24.18 -5.45 -32.85
N ALA A 5 24.32 -4.56 -31.86
CA ALA A 5 25.52 -4.55 -31.04
C ALA A 5 25.70 -5.95 -30.41
N PRO A 6 26.91 -6.52 -30.46
CA PRO A 6 27.16 -7.80 -29.82
C PRO A 6 26.88 -7.66 -28.32
N CYS A 7 26.35 -8.73 -27.74
CA CYS A 7 26.11 -8.79 -26.31
C CYS A 7 27.43 -8.62 -25.55
N ARG A 8 27.36 -8.15 -24.29
CA ARG A 8 28.53 -8.01 -23.41
C ARG A 8 29.30 -9.32 -23.23
N CYS A 9 28.64 -10.47 -23.34
CA CYS A 9 29.25 -11.79 -23.30
C CYS A 9 29.88 -12.25 -24.63
N GLY A 10 29.87 -11.41 -25.67
CA GLY A 10 30.37 -11.72 -27.01
C GLY A 10 29.35 -12.39 -27.95
N CYS A 11 28.13 -12.70 -27.47
CA CYS A 11 27.09 -13.29 -28.32
C CYS A 11 26.64 -12.29 -29.41
N ALA A 12 26.70 -12.72 -30.67
CA ALA A 12 26.29 -11.91 -31.83
C ALA A 12 25.04 -12.44 -32.55
N ARG A 13 24.29 -13.37 -31.92
CA ARG A 13 23.11 -13.94 -32.57
C ARG A 13 22.00 -12.90 -32.73
N ALA A 14 21.42 -12.84 -33.93
CA ALA A 14 20.37 -11.89 -34.26
C ALA A 14 19.04 -12.17 -33.52
N ASP A 15 18.74 -13.44 -33.23
CA ASP A 15 17.55 -13.84 -32.46
C ASP A 15 17.57 -13.33 -31.01
N GLY A 16 18.76 -13.08 -30.46
CA GLY A 16 18.98 -12.51 -29.13
C GLY A 16 19.06 -10.98 -29.08
N ALA A 17 18.90 -10.28 -30.20
CA ALA A 17 19.19 -8.83 -30.28
C ALA A 17 18.46 -7.98 -29.22
N ALA A 18 17.19 -8.29 -28.92
CA ALA A 18 16.43 -7.61 -27.89
C ALA A 18 17.03 -7.84 -26.48
N ALA A 19 17.38 -9.09 -26.16
CA ALA A 19 18.03 -9.43 -24.89
C ALA A 19 19.39 -8.74 -24.76
N HIS A 20 20.16 -8.68 -25.85
CA HIS A 20 21.46 -8.02 -25.87
C HIS A 20 21.34 -6.52 -25.60
N ALA A 21 20.38 -5.85 -26.24
CA ALA A 21 20.14 -4.41 -26.03
C ALA A 21 19.73 -4.11 -24.57
N ILE A 22 18.93 -4.99 -23.95
CA ILE A 22 18.55 -4.86 -22.54
C ILE A 22 19.77 -5.07 -21.64
N VAL A 23 20.57 -6.10 -21.86
CA VAL A 23 21.78 -6.36 -21.07
C VAL A 23 22.78 -5.21 -21.20
N ALA A 24 22.92 -4.63 -22.39
CA ALA A 24 23.76 -3.45 -22.58
C ALA A 24 23.26 -2.24 -21.77
N ALA A 25 21.96 -1.99 -21.76
CA ALA A 25 21.36 -0.93 -20.94
C ALA A 25 21.56 -1.19 -19.43
N LEU A 26 21.35 -2.43 -18.97
CA LEU A 26 21.59 -2.82 -17.58
C LEU A 26 23.05 -2.67 -17.17
N ALA A 27 24.00 -3.00 -18.05
CA ALA A 27 25.43 -2.84 -17.79
C ALA A 27 25.85 -1.37 -17.69
N ALA A 28 25.11 -0.47 -18.32
CA ALA A 28 25.28 0.98 -18.21
C ALA A 28 24.47 1.61 -17.06
N ASP A 29 23.84 0.78 -16.22
CA ASP A 29 22.91 1.21 -15.15
C ASP A 29 21.72 2.05 -15.65
N ASP A 30 21.40 1.95 -16.94
CA ASP A 30 20.27 2.64 -17.58
C ASP A 30 19.00 1.76 -17.51
N LEU A 31 18.42 1.74 -16.31
CA LEU A 31 17.22 0.96 -16.05
C LEU A 31 16.01 1.45 -16.86
N ASP A 32 15.90 2.75 -17.11
CA ASP A 32 14.79 3.32 -17.87
C ASP A 32 14.85 2.89 -19.33
N ARG A 33 16.05 2.88 -19.94
CA ARG A 33 16.24 2.31 -21.26
C ARG A 33 15.95 0.82 -21.30
N ALA A 34 16.39 0.06 -20.29
CA ALA A 34 16.09 -1.37 -20.21
C ALA A 34 14.57 -1.64 -20.14
N LEU A 35 13.83 -0.82 -19.38
CA LEU A 35 12.37 -0.88 -19.31
C LEU A 35 11.71 -0.51 -20.66
N ALA A 36 12.18 0.54 -21.32
CA ALA A 36 11.68 0.93 -22.64
C ALA A 36 11.91 -0.15 -23.71
N LEU A 37 12.95 -0.97 -23.53
CA LEU A 37 13.26 -2.12 -24.38
C LEU A 37 12.48 -3.40 -24.00
N GLY A 38 11.64 -3.37 -22.97
CA GLY A 38 10.80 -4.50 -22.58
C GLY A 38 11.43 -5.48 -21.58
N LEU A 39 12.26 -5.00 -20.63
CA LEU A 39 12.90 -5.82 -19.58
C LEU A 39 11.97 -6.85 -18.91
N LEU A 40 10.71 -6.49 -18.67
CA LEU A 40 9.75 -7.35 -17.96
C LEU A 40 9.31 -8.56 -18.80
N ASP A 41 9.29 -8.43 -20.13
CA ASP A 41 8.72 -9.43 -21.05
C ASP A 41 9.77 -10.12 -21.93
N ALA A 42 11.03 -9.67 -21.88
CA ALA A 42 12.08 -10.20 -22.75
C ALA A 42 12.33 -11.72 -22.58
N ALA A 43 12.69 -12.41 -23.65
CA ALA A 43 13.25 -13.75 -23.52
C ALA A 43 14.76 -13.65 -23.28
N ALA A 44 15.33 -14.56 -22.47
CA ALA A 44 16.78 -14.71 -22.43
C ALA A 44 17.29 -15.30 -23.74
N CYS A 45 18.47 -14.89 -24.20
CA CYS A 45 19.11 -15.51 -25.35
C CYS A 45 19.70 -16.87 -24.93
N SER A 46 19.33 -17.95 -25.63
CA SER A 46 19.76 -19.32 -25.31
C SER A 46 21.26 -19.57 -25.52
N ALA A 47 21.93 -18.75 -26.34
CA ALA A 47 23.36 -18.85 -26.62
C ALA A 47 24.23 -17.92 -25.76
N CYS A 48 23.60 -17.09 -24.90
CA CYS A 48 24.35 -16.25 -23.99
C CYS A 48 24.97 -17.07 -22.85
N THR A 49 26.10 -16.60 -22.34
CA THR A 49 26.72 -17.15 -21.14
C THR A 49 25.76 -17.12 -19.94
N PRO A 50 25.89 -18.05 -18.97
CA PRO A 50 25.05 -18.07 -17.78
C PRO A 50 24.98 -16.73 -17.04
N ASP A 51 26.11 -16.04 -16.88
CA ASP A 51 26.16 -14.74 -16.19
C ASP A 51 25.35 -13.63 -16.87
N CYS A 52 25.34 -13.65 -18.21
CA CYS A 52 24.59 -12.67 -19.01
C CYS A 52 23.09 -12.93 -18.90
N THR A 53 22.71 -14.19 -18.92
CA THR A 53 21.33 -14.63 -18.70
C THR A 53 20.88 -14.32 -17.27
N ALA A 54 21.73 -14.57 -16.28
CA ALA A 54 21.48 -14.25 -14.88
C ALA A 54 21.25 -12.75 -14.67
N MET A 55 22.09 -11.88 -15.23
CA MET A 55 21.91 -10.42 -15.16
C MET A 55 20.51 -9.96 -15.62
N LEU A 56 20.02 -10.50 -16.75
CA LEU A 56 18.71 -10.16 -17.27
C LEU A 56 17.58 -10.69 -16.36
N ILE A 57 17.69 -11.95 -15.90
CA ILE A 57 16.70 -12.58 -15.03
C ILE A 57 16.63 -11.87 -13.69
N ASP A 58 17.77 -11.59 -13.06
CA ASP A 58 17.85 -10.95 -11.76
C ASP A 58 17.28 -9.53 -11.81
N ALA A 59 17.61 -8.76 -12.85
CA ALA A 59 17.04 -7.43 -13.07
C ALA A 59 15.52 -7.48 -13.21
N ARG A 60 14.99 -8.45 -13.98
CA ARG A 60 13.54 -8.66 -14.08
C ARG A 60 12.92 -8.99 -12.74
N VAL A 61 13.47 -9.96 -12.02
CA VAL A 61 12.94 -10.42 -10.73
C VAL A 61 12.93 -9.29 -9.72
N ALA A 62 14.04 -8.54 -9.62
CA ALA A 62 14.16 -7.38 -8.74
C ALA A 62 13.11 -6.33 -9.08
N ARG A 63 12.93 -6.02 -10.37
CA ARG A 63 11.94 -5.02 -10.81
C ARG A 63 10.52 -5.46 -10.51
N SER A 64 10.15 -6.71 -10.84
CA SER A 64 8.83 -7.25 -10.58
C SER A 64 8.50 -7.25 -9.08
N LYS A 65 9.47 -7.61 -8.23
CA LYS A 65 9.34 -7.54 -6.76
C LYS A 65 9.09 -6.11 -6.29
N ALA A 66 9.83 -5.13 -6.81
CA ALA A 66 9.66 -3.72 -6.48
C ALA A 66 8.27 -3.18 -6.87
N LEU A 67 7.78 -3.55 -8.07
CA LEU A 67 6.44 -3.17 -8.53
C LEU A 67 5.34 -3.79 -7.66
N ALA A 68 5.47 -5.07 -7.31
CA ALA A 68 4.54 -5.74 -6.40
C ALA A 68 4.53 -5.07 -5.01
N ALA A 69 5.69 -4.66 -4.48
CA ALA A 69 5.78 -3.92 -3.22
C ALA A 69 5.06 -2.57 -3.28
N ARG A 70 5.27 -1.81 -4.37
CA ARG A 70 4.55 -0.54 -4.62
C ARG A 70 3.03 -0.76 -4.70
N ALA A 71 2.58 -1.81 -5.36
CA ALA A 71 1.16 -2.16 -5.44
C ALA A 71 0.57 -2.45 -4.05
N ARG A 72 1.25 -3.25 -3.22
CA ARG A 72 0.82 -3.53 -1.84
C ARG A 72 0.72 -2.26 -1.00
N TYR A 73 1.70 -1.37 -1.12
CA TYR A 73 1.70 -0.07 -0.44
C TYR A 73 0.49 0.77 -0.84
N ARG A 74 0.24 0.94 -2.15
CA ARG A 74 -0.92 1.68 -2.65
C ARG A 74 -2.24 1.09 -2.16
N ALA A 75 -2.38 -0.23 -2.21
CA ALA A 75 -3.57 -0.93 -1.72
C ALA A 75 -3.79 -0.72 -0.21
N ARG A 76 -2.72 -0.75 0.60
CA ARG A 76 -2.80 -0.45 2.03
C ARG A 76 -3.28 0.99 2.26
N ASN A 77 -2.72 1.95 1.56
CA ASN A 77 -3.11 3.36 1.70
C ASN A 77 -4.56 3.60 1.29
N ALA A 78 -5.03 2.98 0.21
CA ALA A 78 -6.43 3.06 -0.20
C ALA A 78 -7.38 2.57 0.91
N ARG A 79 -7.08 1.42 1.52
CA ARG A 79 -7.87 0.90 2.66
C ARG A 79 -7.86 1.83 3.86
N LEU A 80 -6.71 2.43 4.18
CA LEU A 80 -6.61 3.37 5.29
C LEU A 80 -7.41 4.65 5.03
N ALA A 81 -7.36 5.16 3.79
CA ALA A 81 -8.13 6.33 3.37
C ALA A 81 -9.64 6.07 3.47
N GLN A 82 -10.12 4.92 3.00
CA GLN A 82 -11.52 4.51 3.14
C GLN A 82 -11.97 4.49 4.61
N ARG A 83 -11.21 3.80 5.48
CA ARG A 83 -11.51 3.76 6.92
C ARG A 83 -11.46 5.13 7.58
N ALA A 84 -10.64 6.05 7.09
CA ALA A 84 -10.56 7.41 7.60
C ALA A 84 -11.81 8.22 7.20
N GLN A 85 -12.25 8.08 5.95
CA GLN A 85 -13.49 8.69 5.43
C GLN A 85 -14.72 8.16 6.17
N GLU A 86 -14.86 6.84 6.35
CA GLU A 86 -15.96 6.23 7.10
C GLU A 86 -16.03 6.77 8.53
N ARG A 87 -14.89 6.83 9.24
CA ARG A 87 -14.82 7.39 10.60
C ARG A 87 -15.13 8.89 10.62
N ALA A 88 -14.75 9.64 9.60
CA ALA A 88 -15.10 11.05 9.49
C ALA A 88 -16.61 11.25 9.26
N ALA A 89 -17.23 10.44 8.39
CA ALA A 89 -18.66 10.46 8.15
C ALA A 89 -19.46 10.08 9.41
N GLN A 90 -19.03 9.06 10.15
CA GLN A 90 -19.64 8.70 11.44
C GLN A 90 -19.58 9.86 12.45
N ARG A 91 -18.45 10.56 12.55
CA ARG A 91 -18.32 11.74 13.43
C ARG A 91 -19.22 12.90 13.00
N ALA A 92 -19.37 13.12 11.70
CA ALA A 92 -20.25 14.16 11.17
C ALA A 92 -21.74 13.83 11.42
N GLY A 93 -22.15 12.57 11.15
CA GLY A 93 -23.52 12.11 11.39
C GLY A 93 -23.90 12.04 12.86
N ALA A 94 -22.98 11.63 13.74
CA ALA A 94 -23.21 11.62 15.19
C ALA A 94 -23.39 13.02 15.80
N ARG A 95 -22.90 14.09 15.13
CA ARG A 95 -23.13 15.48 15.56
C ARG A 95 -24.49 16.05 15.11
N ALA A 96 -25.28 15.33 14.32
CA ALA A 96 -26.37 15.92 13.53
C ALA A 96 -27.82 15.84 14.09
N PRO A 97 -28.13 15.35 15.32
CA PRO A 97 -29.39 15.79 15.92
C PRO A 97 -29.31 16.03 17.44
N GLU A 98 -28.61 17.08 17.87
CA GLU A 98 -28.88 17.75 19.15
C GLU A 98 -29.27 19.23 18.98
N ALA A 99 -29.20 19.77 17.76
CA ALA A 99 -29.52 21.17 17.47
C ALA A 99 -30.97 21.42 17.03
N ALA A 100 -31.80 20.38 16.85
CA ALA A 100 -33.16 20.52 16.33
C ALA A 100 -34.27 20.61 17.41
N THR A 101 -33.95 20.75 18.70
CA THR A 101 -34.95 20.81 19.79
C THR A 101 -34.80 22.03 20.71
N ARG A 102 -34.25 23.14 20.21
CA ARG A 102 -34.22 24.42 20.95
C ARG A 102 -34.85 25.58 20.19
N ASP A 103 -36.11 25.40 19.82
CA ASP A 103 -37.04 26.54 19.68
C ASP A 103 -38.09 26.40 20.79
N GLY A 104 -38.04 27.34 21.72
CA GLY A 104 -38.70 27.27 23.01
C GLY A 104 -40.19 27.58 22.97
N ALA A 105 -40.94 26.79 23.74
CA ALA A 105 -42.12 27.24 24.46
C ALA A 105 -41.91 26.89 25.93
N MET A 106 -41.88 27.92 26.78
CA MET A 106 -41.63 27.84 28.21
C MET A 106 -42.83 27.22 28.93
N THR A 107 -42.64 26.03 29.50
CA THR A 107 -43.56 25.42 30.49
C THR A 107 -42.71 24.88 31.64
N PRO A 108 -43.05 25.15 32.93
CA PRO A 108 -42.16 24.81 34.03
C PRO A 108 -42.23 23.32 34.40
N ALA A 109 -41.08 22.81 34.88
CA ALA A 109 -40.85 21.55 35.60
C ALA A 109 -40.81 20.24 34.80
N ALA A 110 -39.58 19.83 34.43
CA ALA A 110 -39.07 18.47 34.62
C ALA A 110 -37.53 18.51 34.58
N GLU A 111 -36.86 17.92 35.56
CA GLU A 111 -35.40 17.80 35.57
C GLU A 111 -34.92 17.06 34.31
N PRO A 112 -33.84 17.50 33.64
CA PRO A 112 -33.31 16.82 32.47
C PRO A 112 -32.79 15.45 32.91
N SER A 113 -33.52 14.39 32.53
CA SER A 113 -33.10 13.01 32.74
C SER A 113 -31.76 12.79 32.02
N ARG A 114 -30.69 12.60 32.80
CA ARG A 114 -29.38 12.28 32.25
C ARG A 114 -29.52 10.98 31.47
N PRO A 115 -29.10 10.92 30.19
CA PRO A 115 -29.13 9.68 29.43
C PRO A 115 -28.31 8.64 30.18
N THR A 116 -28.97 7.59 30.65
CA THR A 116 -28.35 6.51 31.37
C THR A 116 -27.48 5.71 30.40
N LEU A 117 -26.22 5.53 30.76
CA LEU A 117 -25.31 4.68 30.00
C LEU A 117 -25.94 3.29 29.85
N PRO A 118 -25.87 2.65 28.66
CA PRO A 118 -26.28 1.27 28.50
C PRO A 118 -25.56 0.38 29.52
N SER A 119 -26.27 -0.54 30.15
CA SER A 119 -25.76 -1.38 31.25
C SER A 119 -24.44 -2.08 30.92
N ALA A 120 -24.26 -2.48 29.66
CA ALA A 120 -23.03 -3.07 29.15
C ALA A 120 -21.82 -2.13 29.22
N ALA A 121 -22.01 -0.83 28.94
CA ALA A 121 -20.95 0.18 28.99
C ALA A 121 -20.54 0.49 30.45
N ALA A 122 -21.51 0.56 31.37
CA ALA A 122 -21.24 0.73 32.79
C ALA A 122 -20.45 -0.46 33.38
N ALA A 123 -20.81 -1.69 33.00
CA ALA A 123 -20.10 -2.89 33.42
C ALA A 123 -18.66 -2.94 32.87
N ALA A 124 -18.43 -2.48 31.65
CA ALA A 124 -17.09 -2.39 31.07
C ALA A 124 -16.21 -1.36 31.81
N LEU A 125 -16.76 -0.20 32.15
CA LEU A 125 -16.06 0.84 32.93
C LEU A 125 -15.72 0.36 34.35
N ALA A 126 -16.63 -0.37 35.01
CA ALA A 126 -16.39 -0.94 36.34
C ALA A 126 -15.21 -1.94 36.33
N ARG A 127 -15.16 -2.83 35.34
CA ARG A 127 -14.05 -3.77 35.16
C ARG A 127 -12.73 -3.07 34.85
N ALA A 128 -12.76 -2.02 34.04
CA ALA A 128 -11.57 -1.24 33.71
C ALA A 128 -11.02 -0.51 34.96
N LYS A 129 -11.89 0.08 35.78
CA LYS A 129 -11.50 0.72 37.05
C LYS A 129 -10.91 -0.28 38.04
N ALA A 130 -11.51 -1.46 38.18
CA ALA A 130 -10.97 -2.52 39.04
C ALA A 130 -9.55 -2.94 38.60
N LYS A 131 -9.34 -3.19 37.30
CA LYS A 131 -8.00 -3.51 36.77
C LYS A 131 -6.98 -2.40 36.98
N ALA A 132 -7.40 -1.13 36.91
CA ALA A 132 -6.52 0.01 37.14
C ALA A 132 -6.15 0.15 38.62
N ALA A 133 -7.09 -0.10 39.54
CA ALA A 133 -6.84 -0.06 40.98
C ALA A 133 -5.84 -1.16 41.42
N GLU A 134 -5.98 -2.38 40.91
CA GLU A 134 -5.03 -3.47 41.18
C GLU A 134 -3.61 -3.14 40.70
N ARG A 135 -3.48 -2.50 39.53
CA ARG A 135 -2.18 -2.08 38.99
C ARG A 135 -1.52 -0.94 39.75
N ASN A 136 -2.30 -0.12 40.46
CA ASN A 136 -1.81 1.01 41.26
C ASN A 136 -1.56 0.62 42.73
N LYS A 137 -1.82 -0.63 43.12
CA LYS A 137 -1.59 -1.17 44.47
C LYS A 137 -0.27 -1.93 44.59
N SER A 138 0.59 -1.81 43.57
CA SER A 138 1.96 -2.37 43.50
C SER A 138 3.00 -1.30 43.82
#